data_AF-A0A963D5V1-F1
#
_entry.id   AF-A0A963D5V1-F1
#
_cell.length_a   1.000
_cell.length_b   1.000
_cell.length_c   1.000
_cell.angle_alpha   90.00
_cell.angle_beta   90.00
_cell.angle_gamma   90.00
#
_symmetry.space_group_name_H-M   'P 1'
#
loop_
_entity.id
_entity.type
_entity.pdbx_description
1 polymer ?
#
loop_
_entity_poly.entity_id
_entity_poly.type
_entity_poly.pdbx_seq_one_letter_code
_entity_poly.pdbx_strand_id
1 'polypeptide(L)'
;MNTIKSQHTIRHGLVVSALTLAAAFAVPAFAASPANSNYGTPVPAGQGGREIGLDSTTRWVNVQQNETVRFVVGGQSFTWRFDTLGTPTFDLNQVAPAGMLGDAQIKVYVAPDPLYIGG
;
A
#
# COMPACT_ATOMS: atom_id res chain seq x y z
N MET A 1 -40.53 68.70 -22.96
CA MET A 1 -40.89 67.84 -24.10
C MET A 1 -39.87 66.70 -24.13
N ASN A 2 -40.35 65.45 -24.09
CA ASN A 2 -39.64 64.15 -24.07
C ASN A 2 -38.86 63.80 -22.77
N THR A 3 -39.43 63.06 -21.80
CA THR A 3 -39.59 61.57 -21.66
C THR A 3 -38.20 60.88 -21.64
N ILE A 4 -37.76 60.05 -20.67
CA ILE A 4 -38.19 58.65 -20.37
C ILE A 4 -37.76 58.16 -18.95
N LYS A 5 -38.74 57.58 -18.21
CA LYS A 5 -38.78 56.49 -17.17
C LYS A 5 -37.64 56.24 -16.14
N SER A 6 -37.94 56.53 -14.86
CA SER A 6 -38.11 55.63 -13.68
C SER A 6 -37.86 54.11 -13.89
N GLN A 7 -37.29 53.27 -13.00
CA GLN A 7 -37.36 53.17 -11.53
C GLN A 7 -36.37 52.09 -10.95
N HIS A 8 -36.04 52.25 -9.66
CA HIS A 8 -35.86 51.25 -8.57
C HIS A 8 -34.64 50.29 -8.48
N THR A 9 -33.73 50.69 -7.58
CA THR A 9 -33.24 50.00 -6.37
C THR A 9 -33.32 48.48 -6.29
N ILE A 10 -32.16 47.81 -6.14
CA ILE A 10 -32.03 46.59 -5.32
C ILE A 10 -30.60 46.48 -4.71
N ARG A 11 -30.52 46.41 -3.37
CA ARG A 11 -29.34 46.01 -2.60
C ARG A 11 -29.36 44.48 -2.40
N HIS A 12 -28.41 43.72 -2.94
CA HIS A 12 -28.15 42.31 -2.62
C HIS A 12 -26.62 42.12 -2.74
N GLY A 13 -25.85 41.65 -1.76
CA GLY A 13 -26.12 40.55 -0.84
C GLY A 13 -25.60 39.27 -1.48
N LEU A 14 -24.43 38.77 -1.05
CA LEU A 14 -24.19 37.40 -0.59
C LEU A 14 -22.68 37.16 -0.38
N VAL A 15 -22.31 36.87 0.86
CA VAL A 15 -21.06 36.21 1.24
C VAL A 15 -21.16 34.76 0.77
N VAL A 16 -20.18 34.26 -0.01
CA VAL A 16 -20.02 32.82 -0.25
C VAL A 16 -18.69 32.38 0.33
N SER A 17 -18.76 31.87 1.56
CA SER A 17 -17.68 31.13 2.20
C SER A 17 -17.48 29.82 1.44
N ALA A 18 -16.33 29.66 0.79
CA ALA A 18 -15.95 28.39 0.18
C ALA A 18 -15.57 27.41 1.31
N LEU A 19 -16.50 26.49 1.60
CA LEU A 19 -16.27 25.37 2.50
C LEU A 19 -15.41 24.33 1.76
N THR A 20 -14.10 24.34 1.99
CA THR A 20 -13.19 23.31 1.46
C THR A 20 -13.47 21.98 2.16
N LEU A 21 -14.12 21.05 1.44
CA LEU A 21 -14.37 19.69 1.89
C LEU A 21 -13.07 18.89 1.87
N ALA A 22 -12.41 18.74 3.02
CA ALA A 22 -11.30 17.81 3.16
C ALA A 22 -11.86 16.38 3.24
N ALA A 23 -11.79 15.65 2.12
CA ALA A 23 -12.06 14.21 2.12
C ALA A 23 -10.94 13.49 2.88
N ALA A 24 -11.20 13.11 4.13
CA ALA A 24 -10.31 12.25 4.88
C ALA A 24 -10.39 10.84 4.25
N PHE A 25 -9.39 10.48 3.45
CA PHE A 25 -9.19 9.10 3.03
C PHE A 25 -8.83 8.28 4.27
N ALA A 26 -9.78 7.51 4.79
CA ALA A 26 -9.51 6.52 5.82
C ALA A 26 -8.65 5.41 5.21
N VAL A 27 -7.36 5.37 5.56
CA VAL A 27 -6.50 4.25 5.21
C VAL A 27 -6.79 3.13 6.22
N PRO A 28 -7.19 1.92 5.78
CA PRO A 28 -7.37 0.82 6.72
C PRO A 28 -6.03 0.51 7.40
N ALA A 29 -5.98 0.65 8.72
CA ALA A 29 -4.86 0.20 9.54
C ALA A 29 -5.10 -1.27 9.89
N PHE A 30 -4.35 -2.19 9.29
CA PHE A 30 -4.32 -3.56 9.77
C PHE A 30 -3.59 -3.58 11.10
N ALA A 31 -4.19 -4.20 12.11
CA ALA A 31 -3.47 -4.55 13.31
C ALA A 31 -2.34 -5.50 12.89
N ALA A 32 -1.08 -5.10 13.09
CA ALA A 32 0.07 -5.93 12.80
C ALA A 32 0.01 -7.17 13.70
N SER A 33 -0.46 -8.30 13.17
CA SER A 33 -0.18 -9.59 13.78
C SER A 33 1.33 -9.84 13.74
N PRO A 34 1.90 -10.53 14.74
CA PRO A 34 3.34 -10.77 14.75
C PRO A 34 3.73 -11.62 13.54
N ALA A 35 4.36 -10.98 12.56
CA ALA A 35 4.96 -11.64 11.42
C ALA A 35 6.18 -12.45 11.90
N ASN A 36 6.42 -13.59 11.26
CA ASN A 36 7.51 -14.47 11.64
C ASN A 36 8.87 -13.83 11.33
N SER A 37 9.60 -13.43 12.38
CA SER A 37 10.88 -12.74 12.28
C SER A 37 12.02 -13.58 11.70
N ASN A 38 11.85 -14.91 11.59
CA ASN A 38 12.86 -15.77 10.94
C ASN A 38 12.93 -15.52 9.43
N TYR A 39 11.88 -14.94 8.85
CA TYR A 39 11.77 -14.65 7.43
C TYR A 39 11.98 -13.18 7.09
N GLY A 40 12.38 -12.38 8.08
CA GLY A 40 12.80 -11.01 7.91
C GLY A 40 11.98 -10.01 8.73
N THR A 41 11.81 -8.80 8.21
CA THR A 41 11.24 -7.68 8.96
C THR A 41 10.19 -6.88 8.19
N PRO A 42 9.13 -6.40 8.88
CA PRO A 42 8.14 -5.52 8.26
C PRO A 42 8.75 -4.15 8.00
N VAL A 43 8.41 -3.57 6.85
CA VAL A 43 8.84 -2.23 6.44
C VAL A 43 7.63 -1.30 6.44
N PRO A 44 7.71 -0.09 7.05
CA PRO A 44 6.60 0.87 7.03
C PRO A 44 6.14 1.21 5.62
N ALA A 45 4.83 1.41 5.47
CA ALA A 45 4.23 1.80 4.20
C ALA A 45 4.85 3.10 3.66
N GLY A 46 5.04 3.16 2.33
CA GLY A 46 5.67 4.30 1.65
C GLY A 46 7.20 4.28 1.64
N GLN A 47 7.85 3.37 2.36
CA GLN A 47 9.26 3.08 2.14
C GLN A 47 9.37 2.11 0.97
N GLY A 48 10.17 2.49 -0.03
CA GLY A 48 10.22 1.87 -1.35
C GLY A 48 10.58 0.38 -1.38
N GLY A 49 10.66 -0.18 -2.57
CA GLY A 49 10.92 -1.60 -2.80
C GLY A 49 10.37 -2.03 -4.15
N ARG A 50 10.71 -3.25 -4.59
CA ARG A 50 10.09 -3.82 -5.80
C ARG A 50 8.63 -4.09 -5.51
N GLU A 51 7.74 -3.73 -6.44
CA GLU A 51 6.32 -4.03 -6.31
C GLU A 51 5.99 -5.37 -6.96
N ILE A 52 5.23 -6.20 -6.24
CA ILE A 52 4.66 -7.45 -6.75
C ILE A 52 3.16 -7.44 -6.51
N GLY A 53 2.39 -7.41 -7.59
CA GLY A 53 0.95 -7.64 -7.55
C GLY A 53 0.66 -9.12 -7.32
N LEU A 54 -0.25 -9.42 -6.40
CA LEU A 54 -0.75 -10.75 -6.09
C LEU A 54 -2.19 -10.85 -6.57
N ASP A 55 -2.49 -11.90 -7.33
CA ASP A 55 -3.83 -12.24 -7.80
C ASP A 55 -4.19 -13.69 -7.46
N SER A 56 -5.41 -14.09 -7.81
CA SER A 56 -5.93 -15.43 -7.54
C SER A 56 -5.17 -16.56 -8.25
N THR A 57 -4.36 -16.23 -9.26
CA THR A 57 -3.52 -17.17 -10.01
C THR A 57 -2.11 -17.28 -9.45
N THR A 58 -1.71 -16.35 -8.58
CA THR A 58 -0.39 -16.36 -7.97
C THR A 58 -0.22 -17.59 -7.08
N ARG A 59 0.88 -18.32 -7.29
CA ARG A 59 1.23 -19.54 -6.54
C ARG A 59 2.58 -19.45 -5.86
N TRP A 60 3.48 -18.64 -6.41
CA TRP A 60 4.78 -18.37 -5.82
C TRP A 60 5.29 -16.98 -6.19
N VAL A 61 6.25 -16.51 -5.41
CA VAL A 61 7.04 -15.32 -5.69
C VAL A 61 8.52 -15.65 -5.46
N ASN A 62 9.38 -15.08 -6.31
CA ASN A 62 10.83 -15.17 -6.17
C ASN A 62 11.36 -13.84 -5.65
N VAL A 63 12.15 -13.90 -4.59
CA VAL A 63 12.78 -12.74 -3.96
C VAL A 63 14.25 -13.03 -3.70
N GLN A 64 15.02 -12.00 -3.43
CA GLN A 64 16.41 -12.13 -3.02
C GLN A 64 16.53 -11.89 -1.52
N GLN A 65 17.53 -12.51 -0.89
CA GLN A 65 17.94 -12.11 0.45
C GLN A 65 18.29 -10.62 0.44
N ASN A 66 17.97 -9.92 1.52
CA ASN A 66 18.10 -8.47 1.66
C ASN A 66 17.23 -7.63 0.72
N GLU A 67 16.32 -8.24 -0.05
CA GLU A 67 15.37 -7.51 -0.88
C GLU A 67 14.24 -6.92 -0.03
N THR A 68 13.81 -5.70 -0.36
CA THR A 68 12.55 -5.13 0.16
C THR A 68 11.49 -5.16 -0.94
N VAL A 69 10.37 -5.81 -0.65
CA VAL A 69 9.26 -6.00 -1.59
C VAL A 69 7.97 -5.45 -1.02
N ARG A 70 7.25 -4.69 -1.84
CA ARG A 70 5.87 -4.27 -1.59
C ARG A 70 4.92 -5.25 -2.28
N PHE A 71 4.16 -6.01 -1.51
CA PHE A 71 3.12 -6.88 -2.02
C PHE A 71 1.80 -6.12 -2.11
N VAL A 72 1.14 -6.19 -3.26
CA VAL A 72 -0.16 -5.54 -3.51
C VAL A 72 -1.21 -6.60 -3.75
N VAL A 73 -2.28 -6.62 -2.95
CA VAL A 73 -3.38 -7.59 -3.01
C VAL A 73 -4.70 -6.86 -2.84
N GLY A 74 -5.60 -6.96 -3.83
CA GLY A 74 -6.94 -6.37 -3.74
C GLY A 74 -6.96 -4.86 -3.45
N GLY A 75 -5.96 -4.10 -3.92
CA GLY A 75 -5.82 -2.66 -3.65
C GLY A 75 -5.19 -2.30 -2.29
N GLN A 76 -4.86 -3.30 -1.48
CA GLN A 76 -4.15 -3.17 -0.22
C GLN A 76 -2.68 -3.56 -0.40
N SER A 77 -1.80 -3.14 0.50
CA SER A 77 -0.38 -3.52 0.41
C SER A 77 0.32 -3.62 1.75
N PHE A 78 1.32 -4.49 1.81
CA PHE A 78 2.30 -4.55 2.89
C PHE A 78 3.71 -4.62 2.31
N THR A 79 4.70 -4.09 3.04
CA THR A 79 6.10 -4.12 2.61
C THR A 79 6.92 -4.97 3.57
N TRP A 80 7.75 -5.84 3.02
CA TRP A 80 8.56 -6.79 3.77
C TRP A 80 10.01 -6.76 3.27
N ARG A 81 10.96 -6.82 4.20
CA ARG A 81 12.37 -7.03 3.90
C ARG A 81 12.72 -8.49 4.17
N PHE A 82 13.37 -9.15 3.22
CA PHE A 82 13.80 -10.55 3.30
C PHE A 82 15.22 -10.67 3.87
N ASP A 83 15.44 -10.19 5.08
CA ASP A 83 16.68 -10.37 5.85
C ASP A 83 16.72 -11.75 6.54
N THR A 84 16.60 -12.82 5.73
CA THR A 84 16.55 -14.21 6.18
C THR A 84 17.92 -14.80 6.49
N LEU A 85 17.97 -15.78 7.40
CA LEU A 85 19.11 -16.69 7.50
C LEU A 85 19.05 -17.71 6.36
N GLY A 86 20.06 -17.70 5.49
CA GLY A 86 20.11 -18.56 4.30
C GLY A 86 19.00 -18.23 3.28
N THR A 87 18.64 -19.24 2.48
CA THR A 87 17.71 -19.15 1.34
C THR A 87 16.47 -20.04 1.55
N PRO A 88 15.60 -19.71 2.52
CA PRO A 88 14.46 -20.56 2.85
C PRO A 88 13.40 -20.54 1.75
N THR A 89 12.55 -21.57 1.76
CA THR A 89 11.25 -21.56 1.10
C THR A 89 10.17 -21.62 2.16
N PHE A 90 9.18 -20.73 2.10
CA PHE A 90 8.12 -20.67 3.11
C PHE A 90 6.82 -20.13 2.52
N ASP A 91 5.75 -20.12 3.32
CA ASP A 91 4.45 -19.57 2.90
C ASP A 91 4.35 -18.07 3.19
N LEU A 92 3.89 -17.27 2.22
CA LEU A 92 3.80 -15.82 2.37
C LEU A 92 2.88 -15.39 3.54
N ASN A 93 1.92 -16.23 3.95
CA ASN A 93 1.11 -15.98 5.15
C ASN A 93 1.93 -15.91 6.45
N GLN A 94 3.17 -16.43 6.47
CA GLN A 94 4.05 -16.33 7.62
C GLN A 94 4.50 -14.89 7.90
N VAL A 95 4.45 -14.01 6.89
CA VAL A 95 4.92 -12.62 6.99
C VAL A 95 3.85 -11.59 6.61
N ALA A 96 2.79 -12.01 5.91
CA ALA A 96 1.67 -11.15 5.60
C ALA A 96 0.84 -10.81 6.84
N PRO A 97 0.28 -9.59 6.92
CA PRO A 97 -0.74 -9.26 7.93
C PRO A 97 -1.90 -10.26 7.92
N ALA A 98 -2.43 -10.59 9.08
CA ALA A 98 -3.48 -11.59 9.22
C ALA A 98 -4.72 -11.22 8.38
N GLY A 99 -5.25 -12.22 7.66
CA GLY A 99 -6.44 -12.07 6.80
C GLY A 99 -6.18 -11.36 5.47
N MET A 100 -4.99 -10.79 5.24
CA MET A 100 -4.69 -10.04 4.01
C MET A 100 -4.63 -10.93 2.76
N LEU A 101 -4.23 -12.19 2.93
CA LEU A 101 -4.16 -13.17 1.83
C LEU A 101 -5.32 -14.18 1.86
N GLY A 102 -6.20 -14.13 2.86
CA GLY A 102 -7.24 -15.16 3.07
C GLY A 102 -6.66 -16.57 3.16
N ASP A 103 -7.19 -17.50 2.38
CA ASP A 103 -6.72 -18.89 2.32
C ASP A 103 -5.60 -19.12 1.28
N ALA A 104 -5.13 -18.07 0.59
CA ALA A 104 -4.16 -18.20 -0.49
C ALA A 104 -2.83 -18.76 0.02
N GLN A 105 -2.41 -19.90 -0.53
CA GLN A 105 -1.13 -20.55 -0.21
C GLN A 105 -0.09 -20.12 -1.26
N ILE A 106 0.67 -19.07 -0.98
CA ILE A 106 1.67 -18.53 -1.91
C ILE A 106 3.06 -18.86 -1.39
N LYS A 107 3.87 -19.59 -2.16
CA LYS A 107 5.25 -19.92 -1.78
C LYS A 107 6.21 -18.76 -2.06
N VAL A 108 7.04 -18.43 -1.09
CA VAL A 108 8.17 -17.53 -1.25
C VAL A 108 9.42 -18.36 -1.44
N TYR A 109 10.13 -18.14 -2.54
CA TYR A 109 11.47 -18.68 -2.77
C TYR A 109 12.48 -17.55 -2.62
N VAL A 110 13.34 -17.67 -1.61
CA VAL A 110 14.42 -16.69 -1.38
C VAL A 110 15.68 -17.18 -2.07
N ALA A 111 16.18 -16.41 -3.02
CA ALA A 111 17.48 -16.61 -3.66
C ALA A 111 18.60 -15.93 -2.85
N PRO A 112 19.88 -16.35 -3.01
CA PRO A 112 20.99 -15.63 -2.39
C PRO A 112 21.02 -14.16 -2.83
N ASP A 113 21.59 -13.30 -2.00
CA ASP A 113 21.82 -11.90 -2.34
C ASP A 113 22.85 -11.84 -3.50
N PRO A 114 22.51 -11.24 -4.66
CA PRO A 114 23.36 -11.16 -5.84
C PRO A 114 24.75 -10.59 -5.59
N LEU A 115 24.90 -9.75 -4.55
CA LEU A 115 26.19 -9.17 -4.18
C LEU A 115 27.22 -10.24 -3.75
N TYR A 116 26.77 -11.45 -3.40
CA TYR A 116 27.61 -12.53 -2.87
C TYR A 116 27.73 -13.76 -3.78
N ILE A 117 27.20 -13.72 -5.03
CA ILE A 117 27.14 -14.89 -5.94
C ILE A 117 28.28 -14.89 -7.00
N GLY A 118 29.29 -14.03 -6.86
CA GLY A 118 30.30 -13.81 -7.92
C GLY A 118 31.75 -13.65 -7.46
N GLY A 119 32.11 -14.23 -6.31
CA GLY A 119 33.50 -14.26 -5.80
C GLY A 119 34.34 -15.40 -6.35
#